data_AF-F0RBX1-F1
#
_entry.id   AF-F0RBX1-F1
#
_cell.length_a   1.000
_cell.length_b   1.000
_cell.length_c   1.000
_cell.angle_alpha   90.00
_cell.angle_beta   90.00
_cell.angle_gamma   90.00
#
_symmetry.space_group_name_H-M   'P 1'
#
loop_
_entity.id
_entity.type
_entity.pdbx_description
1 polymer ?
#
loop_
_entity_poly.entity_id
_entity_poly.type
_entity_poly.pdbx_seq_one_letter_code
_entity_poly.pdbx_strand_id
1 'polypeptide(L)'
;MKNILQITIFLFSIGVFACDCDEPKITEKFIESEFVANITILKIYPNQKNEQGYKADIKINELYKGEQLKSIYVYGRSDNGIGSSCDIYIPTNTKLVAYARKNKDGNFGIGMCSGILYLNKTNQNRQKRELDILRTFKKNNINSTDKISYREISKLHKNLEQFKGIELDKNFGIYEITFASDLTIKSVTEISGFGNPIDQKLTGIIKQTEWTSNDNGINDKVPDNSKLIIGIYYYSEEKGNPSFLSQYYH
;
A
#
# COMPACT_ATOMS: atom_id res chain seq x y z
N MET A 1 45.43 15.45 -25.06
CA MET A 1 45.04 14.94 -23.72
C MET A 1 44.24 15.92 -22.87
N LYS A 2 44.23 17.23 -23.15
CA LYS A 2 43.44 18.23 -22.39
C LYS A 2 41.92 18.17 -22.63
N ASN A 3 41.49 17.66 -23.79
CA ASN A 3 40.08 17.65 -24.20
C ASN A 3 39.31 16.38 -23.77
N ILE A 4 39.99 15.33 -23.31
CA ILE A 4 39.34 14.09 -22.84
C ILE A 4 38.87 14.26 -21.38
N LEU A 5 39.64 14.99 -20.56
CA LEU A 5 39.31 15.21 -19.14
C LEU A 5 38.05 16.08 -18.94
N GLN A 6 37.76 16.98 -19.88
CA GLN A 6 36.56 17.83 -19.83
C GLN A 6 35.28 17.07 -20.18
N ILE A 7 35.36 16.02 -21.00
CA ILE A 7 34.22 15.17 -21.35
C ILE A 7 33.82 14.29 -20.16
N THR A 8 34.79 13.80 -19.38
CA THR A 8 34.50 12.96 -18.21
C THR A 8 33.84 13.73 -17.07
N ILE A 9 34.15 15.01 -16.87
CA ILE A 9 33.55 15.84 -15.81
C ILE A 9 32.07 16.21 -16.11
N PHE A 10 31.69 16.27 -17.39
CA PHE A 10 30.32 16.55 -17.80
C PHE A 10 29.36 15.35 -17.61
N LEU A 11 29.87 14.13 -17.54
CA LEU A 11 29.06 12.92 -17.41
C LEU A 11 28.60 12.62 -15.96
N PHE A 12 29.21 13.25 -14.96
CA PHE A 12 28.90 13.00 -13.54
C PHE A 12 27.98 14.03 -12.88
N SER A 13 27.52 15.05 -13.62
CA SER A 13 26.73 16.17 -13.06
C SER A 13 25.22 16.08 -13.30
N ILE A 14 24.73 15.05 -13.99
CA ILE A 14 23.31 14.83 -14.17
C ILE A 14 22.85 13.86 -13.07
N GLY A 15 22.42 14.43 -11.93
CA GLY A 15 21.67 13.65 -10.95
C GLY A 15 20.44 13.07 -11.63
N VAL A 16 20.43 11.76 -11.87
CA VAL A 16 19.25 11.07 -12.37
C VAL A 16 18.27 11.03 -11.20
N PHE A 17 17.28 11.92 -11.21
CA PHE A 17 16.14 11.85 -10.32
C PHE A 17 15.29 10.65 -10.75
N ALA A 18 15.67 9.45 -10.32
CA ALA A 18 14.84 8.27 -10.49
C ALA A 18 13.59 8.38 -9.62
N CYS A 19 12.49 7.77 -10.06
CA CYS A 19 11.36 7.54 -9.17
C CYS A 19 11.79 6.43 -8.21
N ASP A 20 12.07 6.77 -6.95
CA ASP A 20 12.37 5.78 -5.92
C ASP A 20 11.21 5.71 -4.95
N CYS A 21 10.47 4.61 -5.07
CA CYS A 21 9.31 4.32 -4.24
C CYS A 21 9.28 2.82 -3.99
N ASP A 22 9.43 2.42 -2.73
CA ASP A 22 9.12 1.06 -2.33
C ASP A 22 7.62 0.79 -2.54
N GLU A 23 7.29 -0.45 -2.93
CA GLU A 23 5.89 -0.85 -3.04
C GLU A 23 5.23 -0.82 -1.64
N PRO A 24 4.24 0.07 -1.41
CA PRO A 24 3.64 0.21 -0.09
C PRO A 24 2.83 -1.03 0.28
N LYS A 25 2.82 -1.38 1.56
CA LYS A 25 1.97 -2.48 2.07
C LYS A 25 0.50 -2.13 1.84
N ILE A 26 -0.35 -3.14 1.62
CA ILE A 26 -1.80 -2.91 1.40
C ILE A 26 -2.46 -2.12 2.54
N THR A 27 -2.09 -2.38 3.80
CA THR A 27 -2.62 -1.65 4.95
C THR A 27 -2.20 -0.18 4.92
N GLU A 28 -0.94 0.09 4.59
CA GLU A 28 -0.36 1.44 4.49
C GLU A 28 -1.03 2.25 3.37
N LYS A 29 -1.01 1.75 2.13
CA LYS A 29 -1.65 2.46 1.01
C LYS A 29 -3.15 2.65 1.21
N PHE A 30 -3.83 1.75 1.93
CA PHE A 30 -5.24 1.93 2.27
C PHE A 30 -5.48 3.03 3.32
N ILE A 31 -4.63 3.11 4.35
CA ILE A 31 -4.71 4.15 5.39
C ILE A 31 -4.41 5.53 4.80
N GLU A 32 -3.34 5.63 4.00
CA GLU A 32 -2.88 6.89 3.43
C GLU A 32 -3.83 7.47 2.38
N SER A 33 -4.60 6.63 1.69
CA SER A 33 -5.57 7.04 0.67
C SER A 33 -6.91 7.49 1.25
N GLU A 34 -7.44 8.60 0.74
CA GLU A 34 -8.80 9.05 1.02
C GLU A 34 -9.86 8.42 0.11
N PHE A 35 -9.45 7.87 -1.04
CA PHE A 35 -10.35 7.15 -1.97
C PHE A 35 -9.72 5.83 -2.42
N VAL A 36 -10.45 4.73 -2.22
CA VAL A 36 -10.02 3.40 -2.66
C VAL A 36 -11.17 2.70 -3.38
N ALA A 37 -10.97 2.38 -4.66
CA ALA A 37 -12.01 1.77 -5.47
C ALA A 37 -11.44 0.92 -6.62
N ASN A 38 -12.15 -0.16 -6.95
CA ASN A 38 -12.03 -0.83 -8.24
C ASN A 38 -12.74 0.03 -9.29
N ILE A 39 -11.99 0.50 -10.28
CA ILE A 39 -12.46 1.43 -11.30
C ILE A 39 -12.12 0.96 -12.71
N THR A 40 -12.81 1.55 -13.69
CA THR A 40 -12.46 1.49 -15.11
C THR A 40 -12.20 2.90 -15.63
N ILE A 41 -11.08 3.14 -16.29
CA ILE A 41 -10.82 4.41 -16.98
C ILE A 41 -11.73 4.52 -18.21
N LEU A 42 -12.55 5.56 -18.29
CA LEU A 42 -13.49 5.77 -19.40
C LEU A 42 -12.94 6.72 -20.45
N LYS A 43 -12.41 7.85 -20.00
CA LYS A 43 -11.96 8.94 -20.88
C LYS A 43 -10.76 9.65 -20.26
N ILE A 44 -9.82 10.02 -21.10
CA ILE A 44 -8.60 10.75 -20.73
C ILE A 44 -8.69 12.15 -21.33
N TYR A 45 -8.35 13.16 -20.55
CA TYR A 45 -8.23 14.54 -21.00
C TYR A 45 -6.75 14.89 -21.20
N PRO A 46 -6.40 15.73 -22.18
CA PRO A 46 -5.03 16.21 -22.32
C PRO A 46 -4.53 16.91 -21.04
N ASN A 47 -3.24 16.76 -20.71
CA ASN A 47 -2.60 17.57 -19.68
C ASN A 47 -2.86 19.06 -19.95
N GLN A 48 -3.23 19.82 -18.91
CA GLN A 48 -3.24 21.27 -19.04
C GLN A 48 -1.82 21.82 -18.92
N LYS A 49 -1.62 23.06 -19.41
CA LYS A 49 -0.32 23.71 -19.34
C LYS A 49 0.13 23.84 -17.88
N ASN A 50 1.35 23.39 -17.59
CA ASN A 50 1.98 23.39 -16.26
C ASN A 50 1.37 22.41 -15.24
N GLU A 51 0.49 21.50 -15.67
CA GLU A 51 -0.03 20.44 -14.80
C GLU A 51 0.83 19.17 -14.87
N GLN A 52 1.15 18.57 -13.71
CA GLN A 52 1.95 17.35 -13.60
C GLN A 52 1.15 16.05 -13.79
N GLY A 53 -0.10 16.17 -14.24
CA GLY A 53 -0.96 15.03 -14.48
C GLY A 53 -2.11 15.40 -15.38
N TYR A 54 -3.02 14.44 -15.53
CA TYR A 54 -4.17 14.60 -16.39
C TYR A 54 -5.43 14.05 -15.73
N LYS A 55 -6.56 14.66 -16.06
CA LYS A 55 -7.86 14.19 -15.60
C LYS A 55 -8.28 12.94 -16.38
N ALA A 56 -8.86 11.99 -15.66
CA ALA A 56 -9.50 10.81 -16.25
C ALA A 56 -10.90 10.62 -15.67
N ASP A 57 -11.91 10.46 -16.52
CA ASP A 57 -13.25 10.04 -16.10
C ASP A 57 -13.24 8.54 -15.81
N ILE A 58 -13.96 8.14 -14.77
CA ILE A 58 -13.94 6.77 -14.26
C ILE A 58 -15.35 6.21 -14.09
N LYS A 59 -15.45 4.88 -14.23
CA LYS A 59 -16.57 4.10 -13.71
C LYS A 59 -16.12 3.39 -12.45
N ILE A 60 -16.81 3.59 -11.34
CA ILE A 60 -16.60 2.81 -10.12
C ILE A 60 -17.31 1.46 -10.27
N ASN A 61 -16.55 0.37 -10.23
CA ASN A 61 -17.06 -0.99 -10.24
C ASN A 61 -17.37 -1.48 -8.80
N GLU A 62 -16.51 -1.12 -7.84
CA GLU A 62 -16.70 -1.39 -6.42
C GLU A 62 -15.96 -0.32 -5.59
N LEU A 63 -16.68 0.37 -4.69
CA LEU A 63 -16.11 1.38 -3.78
C LEU A 63 -15.76 0.73 -2.45
N TYR A 64 -14.53 0.91 -1.97
CA TYR A 64 -14.03 0.38 -0.70
C TYR A 64 -13.85 1.44 0.38
N LYS A 65 -13.39 2.64 0.02
CA LYS A 65 -13.19 3.79 0.92
C LYS A 65 -13.44 5.11 0.18
N GLY A 66 -13.97 6.11 0.90
CA GLY A 66 -14.21 7.45 0.37
C GLY A 66 -15.56 7.63 -0.29
N GLU A 67 -15.70 8.71 -1.07
CA GLU A 67 -16.95 9.11 -1.72
C GLU A 67 -17.02 8.65 -3.18
N GLN A 68 -18.21 8.72 -3.78
CA GLN A 68 -18.34 8.47 -5.22
C GLN A 68 -17.69 9.61 -6.03
N LEU A 69 -16.76 9.25 -6.89
CA LEU A 69 -16.07 10.15 -7.80
C LEU A 69 -16.46 9.85 -9.26
N LYS A 70 -16.59 10.91 -10.06
CA LYS A 70 -16.75 10.80 -11.53
C LYS A 70 -15.43 10.78 -12.26
N SER A 71 -14.39 11.36 -11.65
CA SER A 71 -13.07 11.51 -12.24
C SER A 71 -11.99 11.49 -11.17
N ILE A 72 -10.80 11.06 -11.57
CA ILE A 72 -9.57 11.17 -10.79
C ILE A 72 -8.50 11.86 -11.62
N TYR A 73 -7.39 12.17 -10.97
CA TYR A 73 -6.18 12.68 -11.59
C TYR A 73 -5.14 11.56 -11.70
N VAL A 74 -4.41 11.52 -12.80
CA VAL A 74 -3.30 10.59 -13.02
C VAL A 74 -2.03 11.40 -13.20
N TYR A 75 -1.06 11.22 -12.30
CA TYR A 75 0.23 11.92 -12.40
C TYR A 75 1.07 11.32 -13.53
N GLY A 76 1.45 12.17 -14.48
CA GLY A 76 2.13 11.76 -15.69
C GLY A 76 1.53 12.38 -16.94
N ARG A 77 1.70 11.71 -18.08
CA ARG A 77 1.39 12.28 -19.40
C ARG A 77 0.20 11.60 -20.06
N SER A 78 -0.78 12.38 -20.48
CA SER A 78 -1.98 11.91 -21.19
C SER A 78 -1.71 11.41 -22.61
N ASP A 79 -0.57 11.78 -23.20
CA ASP A 79 -0.19 11.44 -24.57
C ASP A 79 0.67 10.18 -24.68
N ASN A 80 0.93 9.49 -23.56
CA ASN A 80 1.86 8.36 -23.48
C ASN A 80 3.27 8.68 -24.02
N GLY A 81 3.64 9.97 -24.05
CA GLY A 81 4.97 10.42 -24.47
C GLY A 81 6.02 10.19 -23.38
N ILE A 82 7.28 10.46 -23.73
CA ILE A 82 8.39 10.42 -22.78
C ILE A 82 8.22 11.58 -21.79
N GLY A 83 8.14 11.23 -20.50
CA GLY A 83 7.97 12.17 -19.40
C GLY A 83 9.09 12.07 -18.36
N SER A 84 8.80 12.50 -17.13
CA SER A 84 9.65 12.21 -15.98
C SER A 84 9.72 10.70 -15.72
N SER A 85 10.68 10.26 -14.92
CA SER A 85 10.78 8.86 -14.47
C SER A 85 9.58 8.37 -13.66
N CYS A 86 8.77 9.28 -13.11
CA CYS A 86 7.57 8.97 -12.32
C CYS A 86 6.26 9.07 -13.14
N ASP A 87 6.34 9.55 -14.38
CA ASP A 87 5.16 9.78 -15.19
C ASP A 87 4.55 8.44 -15.60
N ILE A 88 3.27 8.24 -15.30
CA ILE A 88 2.52 7.07 -15.75
C ILE A 88 1.49 7.48 -16.80
N TYR A 89 1.15 6.52 -17.65
CA TYR A 89 0.01 6.59 -18.55
C TYR A 89 -0.87 5.36 -18.33
N ILE A 90 -2.16 5.62 -18.11
CA ILE A 90 -3.18 4.59 -17.93
C ILE A 90 -4.18 4.74 -19.08
N PRO A 91 -4.20 3.79 -20.05
CA PRO A 91 -5.11 3.82 -21.18
C PRO A 91 -6.59 3.72 -20.77
N THR A 92 -7.48 4.21 -21.64
CA THR A 92 -8.92 3.95 -21.53
C THR A 92 -9.24 2.45 -21.54
N ASN A 93 -10.34 2.06 -20.89
CA ASN A 93 -10.79 0.68 -20.66
C ASN A 93 -9.89 -0.15 -19.71
N THR A 94 -8.84 0.44 -19.13
CA THR A 94 -8.06 -0.20 -18.08
C THR A 94 -8.90 -0.36 -16.82
N LYS A 95 -8.92 -1.59 -16.26
CA LYS A 95 -9.49 -1.88 -14.95
C LYS A 95 -8.37 -1.95 -13.91
N LEU A 96 -8.54 -1.27 -12.79
CA LEU A 96 -7.55 -1.23 -11.71
C LEU A 96 -8.20 -0.90 -10.38
N VAL A 97 -7.50 -1.19 -9.28
CA VAL A 97 -7.79 -0.58 -7.97
C VAL A 97 -6.97 0.70 -7.83
N ALA A 98 -7.67 1.81 -7.67
CA ALA A 98 -7.08 3.12 -7.43
C ALA A 98 -6.99 3.36 -5.93
N TYR A 99 -5.80 3.70 -5.45
CA TYR A 99 -5.51 4.17 -4.09
C TYR A 99 -5.17 5.67 -4.18
N ALA A 100 -6.21 6.51 -4.28
CA ALA A 100 -6.03 7.92 -4.57
C ALA A 100 -5.87 8.74 -3.30
N ARG A 101 -4.94 9.69 -3.35
CA ARG A 101 -4.70 10.68 -2.29
C ARG A 101 -5.15 12.05 -2.77
N LYS A 102 -5.60 12.91 -1.85
CA LYS A 102 -5.83 14.33 -2.19
C LYS A 102 -4.50 15.03 -2.42
N ASN A 103 -4.40 15.73 -3.55
CA ASN A 103 -3.29 16.61 -3.85
C ASN A 103 -3.46 17.98 -3.15
N LYS A 104 -2.48 18.87 -3.32
CA LYS A 104 -2.53 20.23 -2.73
C LYS A 104 -3.74 21.05 -3.19
N ASP A 105 -4.27 20.75 -4.36
CA ASP A 105 -5.45 21.40 -4.95
C ASP A 105 -6.77 20.71 -4.57
N GLY A 106 -6.71 19.69 -3.70
CA GLY A 106 -7.86 18.91 -3.26
C GLY A 106 -8.34 17.82 -4.24
N ASN A 107 -7.67 17.65 -5.38
CA ASN A 107 -8.00 16.62 -6.37
C ASN A 107 -7.50 15.24 -5.93
N PHE A 108 -8.32 14.20 -6.15
CA PHE A 108 -7.92 12.82 -5.91
C PHE A 108 -7.01 12.31 -7.03
N GLY A 109 -5.75 12.05 -6.71
CA GLY A 109 -4.72 11.64 -7.67
C GLY A 109 -4.13 10.26 -7.40
N ILE A 110 -3.77 9.56 -8.46
CA ILE A 110 -2.92 8.35 -8.45
C ILE A 110 -1.68 8.56 -9.29
N GLY A 111 -0.57 7.96 -8.89
CA GLY A 111 0.70 7.95 -9.62
C GLY A 111 1.43 6.63 -9.45
N MET A 112 2.66 6.56 -9.95
CA MET A 112 3.51 5.35 -9.90
C MET A 112 3.60 4.76 -8.48
N CYS A 113 3.72 5.62 -7.47
CA CYS A 113 3.94 5.24 -6.07
C CYS A 113 2.66 5.08 -5.26
N SER A 114 1.48 5.16 -5.90
CA SER A 114 0.21 5.00 -5.21
C SER A 114 -0.13 3.54 -4.89
N GLY A 115 0.66 2.56 -5.34
CA GLY A 115 0.37 1.14 -5.13
C GLY A 115 -0.82 0.63 -5.96
N ILE A 116 -0.94 1.12 -7.19
CA ILE A 116 -2.01 0.78 -8.15
C ILE A 116 -2.02 -0.73 -8.40
N LEU A 117 -3.20 -1.36 -8.31
CA LEU A 117 -3.37 -2.76 -8.69
C LEU A 117 -4.08 -2.86 -10.04
N TYR A 118 -3.36 -3.19 -11.10
CA TYR A 118 -3.97 -3.48 -12.40
C TYR A 118 -4.72 -4.81 -12.38
N LEU A 119 -5.99 -4.80 -12.80
CA LEU A 119 -6.86 -5.97 -12.83
C LEU A 119 -6.83 -6.59 -14.23
N ASN A 120 -5.81 -7.40 -14.47
CA ASN A 120 -5.57 -8.09 -15.75
C ASN A 120 -5.42 -9.62 -15.53
N LYS A 121 -5.01 -10.37 -16.56
CA LYS A 121 -4.89 -11.84 -16.46
C LYS A 121 -3.65 -12.33 -15.69
N THR A 122 -2.72 -11.46 -15.30
CA THR A 122 -1.51 -11.85 -14.57
C THR A 122 -1.71 -11.75 -13.06
N ASN A 123 -1.05 -12.60 -12.27
CA ASN A 123 -1.06 -12.55 -10.80
C ASN A 123 -2.47 -12.58 -10.15
N GLN A 124 -3.38 -13.39 -10.69
CA GLN A 124 -4.79 -13.46 -10.23
C GLN A 124 -4.93 -13.77 -8.74
N ASN A 125 -4.03 -14.59 -8.16
CA ASN A 125 -4.05 -14.89 -6.73
C ASN A 125 -3.79 -13.65 -5.86
N ARG A 126 -2.80 -12.83 -6.24
CA ARG A 126 -2.50 -11.56 -5.57
C ARG A 126 -3.66 -10.57 -5.72
N GLN A 127 -4.23 -10.46 -6.92
CA GLN A 127 -5.40 -9.60 -7.14
C GLN A 127 -6.59 -10.03 -6.29
N LYS A 128 -6.89 -11.35 -6.23
CA LYS A 128 -7.98 -11.90 -5.42
C LYS A 128 -7.76 -11.59 -3.94
N ARG A 129 -6.56 -11.87 -3.41
CA ARG A 129 -6.20 -11.57 -2.01
C ARG A 129 -6.39 -10.10 -1.69
N GLU A 130 -5.90 -9.20 -2.54
CA GLU A 130 -6.04 -7.75 -2.36
C GLU A 130 -7.52 -7.32 -2.31
N LEU A 131 -8.34 -7.77 -3.26
CA LEU A 131 -9.76 -7.45 -3.30
C LEU A 131 -10.51 -7.98 -2.07
N ASP A 132 -10.15 -9.18 -1.59
CA ASP A 132 -10.78 -9.76 -0.39
C ASP A 132 -10.38 -9.01 0.88
N ILE A 133 -9.14 -8.52 0.98
CA ILE A 133 -8.70 -7.62 2.06
C ILE A 133 -9.49 -6.30 2.01
N LEU A 134 -9.62 -5.68 0.84
CA LEU A 134 -10.36 -4.42 0.69
C LEU A 134 -11.84 -4.56 1.06
N ARG A 135 -12.47 -5.68 0.70
CA ARG A 135 -13.83 -6.01 1.13
C ARG A 135 -13.92 -6.22 2.64
N THR A 136 -12.89 -6.79 3.25
CA THR A 136 -12.80 -6.96 4.70
C THR A 136 -12.69 -5.60 5.39
N PHE A 137 -11.88 -4.68 4.89
CA PHE A 137 -11.79 -3.31 5.41
C PHE A 137 -13.12 -2.58 5.30
N LYS A 138 -13.76 -2.65 4.14
CA LYS A 138 -15.10 -2.07 3.93
C LYS A 138 -16.13 -2.64 4.89
N LYS A 139 -16.20 -3.97 5.03
CA LYS A 139 -17.17 -4.66 5.91
C LYS A 139 -16.99 -4.25 7.38
N ASN A 140 -15.76 -4.04 7.81
CA ASN A 140 -15.42 -3.64 9.18
C ASN A 140 -15.38 -2.12 9.37
N ASN A 141 -15.82 -1.33 8.38
CA ASN A 141 -15.82 0.14 8.42
C ASN A 141 -14.45 0.75 8.80
N ILE A 142 -13.38 0.13 8.31
CA ILE A 142 -12.03 0.64 8.54
C ILE A 142 -11.85 1.93 7.75
N ASN A 143 -11.92 3.06 8.45
CA ASN A 143 -11.78 4.39 7.87
C ASN A 143 -10.61 5.18 8.47
N SER A 144 -9.80 4.58 9.35
CA SER A 144 -8.72 5.29 10.05
C SER A 144 -7.79 6.01 9.07
N THR A 145 -7.44 7.24 9.44
CA THR A 145 -6.57 8.15 8.71
C THR A 145 -5.35 8.54 9.54
N ASP A 146 -5.02 7.80 10.59
CA ASP A 146 -3.77 8.03 11.33
C ASP A 146 -2.61 7.71 10.40
N LYS A 147 -2.09 8.74 9.72
CA LYS A 147 -0.98 8.66 8.76
C LYS A 147 0.38 8.58 9.47
N ILE A 148 0.39 8.08 10.71
CA ILE A 148 1.61 7.88 11.49
C ILE A 148 2.34 6.70 10.87
N SER A 149 3.61 6.91 10.52
CA SER A 149 4.47 5.85 10.04
C SER A 149 4.98 5.03 11.22
N TYR A 150 4.69 3.73 11.19
CA TYR A 150 5.19 2.76 12.16
C TYR A 150 6.18 1.82 11.50
N ARG A 151 7.29 1.53 12.19
CA ARG A 151 8.25 0.51 11.78
C ARG A 151 8.46 -0.47 12.92
N GLU A 152 8.34 -1.75 12.61
CA GLU A 152 8.67 -2.82 13.54
C GLU A 152 10.19 -2.86 13.77
N ILE A 153 10.62 -2.92 15.03
CA ILE A 153 12.04 -3.08 15.41
C ILE A 153 12.31 -4.53 15.87
N SER A 154 11.27 -5.25 16.28
CA SER A 154 11.39 -6.63 16.75
C SER A 154 11.67 -7.62 15.62
N LYS A 155 11.44 -8.92 15.87
CA LYS A 155 11.64 -9.99 14.89
C LYS A 155 10.35 -10.80 14.70
N LEU A 156 9.23 -10.13 14.39
CA LEU A 156 7.94 -10.77 14.13
C LEU A 156 8.06 -11.92 13.13
N HIS A 157 8.81 -11.72 12.04
CA HIS A 157 9.08 -12.75 11.04
C HIS A 157 9.64 -14.05 11.62
N LYS A 158 10.52 -13.99 12.65
CA LYS A 158 11.07 -15.19 13.31
C LYS A 158 10.02 -15.92 14.13
N ASN A 159 9.19 -15.16 14.84
CA ASN A 159 8.08 -15.75 15.59
C ASN A 159 7.03 -16.36 14.66
N LEU A 160 6.90 -15.89 13.42
CA LEU A 160 5.99 -16.51 12.44
C LEU A 160 6.51 -17.85 11.89
N GLU A 161 7.80 -18.17 12.02
CA GLU A 161 8.38 -19.42 11.50
C GLU A 161 7.80 -20.68 12.17
N GLN A 162 7.28 -20.55 13.39
CA GLN A 162 6.62 -21.66 14.09
C GLN A 162 5.31 -22.12 13.45
N PHE A 163 4.83 -21.39 12.45
CA PHE A 163 3.65 -21.72 11.65
C PHE A 163 4.03 -22.35 10.30
N LYS A 164 5.29 -22.78 10.10
CA LYS A 164 5.66 -23.51 8.89
C LYS A 164 4.92 -24.85 8.82
N GLY A 165 4.37 -25.18 7.65
CA GLY A 165 3.67 -26.45 7.40
C GLY A 165 2.23 -26.51 7.89
N ILE A 166 1.62 -25.39 8.29
CA ILE A 166 0.20 -25.36 8.66
C ILE A 166 -0.71 -25.29 7.44
N GLU A 167 -1.93 -25.79 7.57
CA GLU A 167 -2.98 -25.66 6.57
C GLU A 167 -4.02 -24.65 7.05
N LEU A 168 -4.36 -23.68 6.21
CA LEU A 168 -5.33 -22.63 6.51
C LEU A 168 -6.23 -22.39 5.30
N ASP A 169 -7.53 -22.28 5.55
CA ASP A 169 -8.52 -21.97 4.50
C ASP A 169 -8.44 -20.51 4.04
N LYS A 170 -8.07 -19.61 4.95
CA LYS A 170 -7.90 -18.19 4.66
C LYS A 170 -6.45 -17.88 4.30
N ASN A 171 -6.30 -16.99 3.34
CA ASN A 171 -5.01 -16.55 2.82
C ASN A 171 -4.44 -15.29 3.51
N PHE A 172 -5.18 -14.69 4.44
CA PHE A 172 -4.72 -13.55 5.25
C PHE A 172 -5.46 -13.46 6.60
N GLY A 173 -4.80 -12.79 7.54
CA GLY A 173 -5.35 -12.28 8.79
C GLY A 173 -5.02 -10.80 8.94
N ILE A 174 -5.96 -10.01 9.46
CA ILE A 174 -5.83 -8.57 9.71
C ILE A 174 -6.02 -8.34 11.21
N TYR A 175 -5.08 -7.61 11.81
CA TYR A 175 -5.10 -7.26 13.22
C TYR A 175 -4.90 -5.75 13.39
N GLU A 176 -5.55 -5.19 14.41
CA GLU A 176 -5.39 -3.81 14.85
C GLU A 176 -4.60 -3.78 16.16
N ILE A 177 -3.50 -3.04 16.17
CA ILE A 177 -2.71 -2.75 17.36
C ILE A 177 -3.13 -1.38 17.87
N THR A 178 -3.39 -1.25 19.17
CA THR A 178 -3.60 0.04 19.83
C THR A 178 -2.42 0.34 20.74
N PHE A 179 -1.83 1.53 20.59
CA PHE A 179 -0.66 1.96 21.33
C PHE A 179 -1.00 2.93 22.47
N ALA A 180 -0.17 2.92 23.51
CA ALA A 180 -0.01 4.04 24.40
C ALA A 180 0.91 5.10 23.78
N SER A 181 0.97 6.29 24.38
CA SER A 181 1.76 7.40 23.83
C SER A 181 3.26 7.14 23.72
N ASP A 182 3.79 6.13 24.42
CA ASP A 182 5.18 5.68 24.39
C ASP A 182 5.40 4.45 23.50
N LEU A 183 4.45 4.15 22.59
CA LEU A 183 4.44 2.97 21.71
C LEU A 183 4.30 1.62 22.42
N THR A 184 4.01 1.59 23.73
CA THR A 184 3.63 0.35 24.40
C THR A 184 2.32 -0.17 23.82
N ILE A 185 2.25 -1.46 23.48
CA ILE A 185 1.03 -2.09 22.96
C ILE A 185 0.03 -2.26 24.10
N LYS A 186 -1.11 -1.55 24.02
CA LYS A 186 -2.24 -1.72 24.95
C LYS A 186 -3.06 -2.97 24.60
N SER A 187 -3.37 -3.12 23.32
CA SER A 187 -4.22 -4.22 22.85
C SER A 187 -3.91 -4.59 21.40
N VAL A 188 -4.24 -5.84 21.08
CA VAL A 188 -4.25 -6.37 19.72
C VAL A 188 -5.62 -6.99 19.51
N THR A 189 -6.33 -6.53 18.48
CA THR A 189 -7.69 -6.95 18.16
C THR A 189 -7.71 -7.58 16.77
N GLU A 190 -8.36 -8.72 16.65
CA GLU A 190 -8.60 -9.38 15.38
C GLU A 190 -9.70 -8.64 14.60
N ILE A 191 -9.40 -8.20 13.37
CA ILE A 191 -10.40 -7.68 12.41
C ILE A 191 -10.89 -8.82 11.51
N SER A 192 -9.98 -9.68 11.09
CA SER A 192 -10.27 -10.93 10.39
C SER A 192 -9.15 -11.90 10.65
N GLY A 193 -9.40 -12.98 11.39
CA GLY A 193 -8.40 -13.98 11.71
C GLY A 193 -8.50 -15.25 10.85
N PHE A 194 -7.58 -16.17 11.13
CA PHE A 194 -7.45 -17.48 10.50
C PHE A 194 -8.30 -18.58 11.17
N GLY A 195 -8.85 -18.31 12.34
CA GLY A 195 -9.51 -19.26 13.24
C GLY A 195 -8.68 -19.58 14.48
N ASN A 196 -9.36 -19.89 15.59
CA ASN A 196 -8.71 -20.42 16.79
C ASN A 196 -8.21 -21.86 16.54
N PRO A 197 -7.03 -22.24 17.09
CA PRO A 197 -6.21 -21.51 18.07
C PRO A 197 -5.15 -20.57 17.47
N ILE A 198 -5.08 -20.45 16.15
CA ILE A 198 -4.01 -19.70 15.45
C ILE A 198 -4.04 -18.21 15.82
N ASP A 199 -5.23 -17.60 15.84
CA ASP A 199 -5.37 -16.16 16.17
C ASP A 199 -4.98 -15.81 17.60
N GLN A 200 -5.25 -16.69 18.57
CA GLN A 200 -4.79 -16.50 19.95
C GLN A 200 -3.27 -16.44 20.03
N LYS A 201 -2.61 -17.34 19.30
CA LYS A 201 -1.15 -17.41 19.25
C LYS A 201 -0.56 -16.19 18.53
N LEU A 202 -1.13 -15.79 17.39
CA LEU A 202 -0.73 -14.59 16.67
C LEU A 202 -0.92 -13.33 17.51
N THR A 203 -2.04 -13.19 18.21
CA THR A 203 -2.30 -12.08 19.12
C THR A 203 -1.24 -11.99 20.22
N GLY A 204 -0.86 -13.14 20.82
CA GLY A 204 0.21 -13.21 21.80
C GLY A 204 1.57 -12.79 21.24
N ILE A 205 1.91 -13.23 20.03
CA ILE A 205 3.15 -12.85 19.32
C ILE A 205 3.16 -11.35 19.02
N ILE A 206 2.07 -10.81 18.48
CA ILE A 206 1.98 -9.39 18.11
C ILE A 206 2.10 -8.50 19.35
N LYS A 207 1.51 -8.89 20.49
CA LYS A 207 1.65 -8.15 21.76
C LYS A 207 3.09 -8.04 22.28
N GLN A 208 3.99 -8.92 21.82
CA GLN A 208 5.41 -8.92 22.19
C GLN A 208 6.28 -8.15 21.19
N THR A 209 5.69 -7.55 20.16
CA THR A 209 6.45 -6.78 19.16
C THR A 209 6.78 -5.38 19.66
N GLU A 210 7.87 -4.83 19.13
CA GLU A 210 8.35 -3.48 19.44
C GLU A 210 8.32 -2.63 18.17
N TRP A 211 7.95 -1.36 18.32
CA TRP A 211 7.71 -0.44 17.21
C TRP A 211 8.42 0.89 17.47
N THR A 212 8.82 1.54 16.38
CA THR A 212 9.24 2.95 16.35
C THR A 212 8.30 3.74 15.45
N SER A 213 8.18 5.03 15.74
CA SER A 213 7.44 5.97 14.90
C SER A 213 8.21 7.27 14.74
N ASN A 214 7.93 7.96 13.63
CA ASN A 214 8.21 9.38 13.49
C ASN A 214 6.91 10.07 13.11
N ASP A 215 6.38 10.87 14.03
CA ASP A 215 5.18 11.68 13.81
C ASP A 215 5.57 13.15 13.80
N ASN A 216 5.58 13.77 12.62
CA ASN A 216 5.91 15.18 12.43
C ASN A 216 7.24 15.61 13.09
N GLY A 217 8.26 14.76 13.04
CA GLY A 217 9.58 15.02 13.62
C GLY A 217 9.71 14.63 15.10
N ILE A 218 8.65 14.12 15.73
CA ILE A 218 8.71 13.55 17.08
C ILE A 218 8.96 12.04 16.96
N ASN A 219 10.09 11.60 17.49
CA ASN A 219 10.46 10.18 17.51
C ASN A 219 9.80 9.47 18.69
N ASP A 220 9.34 8.24 18.42
CA ASP A 220 8.90 7.26 19.42
C ASP A 220 7.83 7.75 20.38
N LYS A 221 7.00 8.68 19.91
CA LYS A 221 5.80 9.13 20.59
C LYS A 221 4.66 9.25 19.61
N VAL A 222 3.47 8.86 20.07
CA VAL A 222 2.22 8.95 19.33
C VAL A 222 1.10 9.47 20.23
N PRO A 223 0.01 10.02 19.68
CA PRO A 223 -1.20 10.25 20.45
C PRO A 223 -1.64 8.98 21.21
N ASP A 224 -2.21 9.16 22.39
CA ASP A 224 -2.71 8.00 23.14
C ASP A 224 -3.85 7.30 22.38
N ASN A 225 -3.81 5.97 22.32
CA ASN A 225 -4.74 5.13 21.56
C ASN A 225 -4.61 5.25 20.03
N SER A 226 -3.46 5.72 19.52
CA SER A 226 -3.16 5.57 18.09
C SER A 226 -3.18 4.10 17.67
N LYS A 227 -3.62 3.87 16.42
CA LYS A 227 -3.90 2.53 15.91
C LYS A 227 -3.05 2.21 14.69
N LEU A 228 -2.59 0.96 14.61
CA LEU A 228 -1.91 0.40 13.46
C LEU A 228 -2.62 -0.86 12.98
N ILE A 229 -2.88 -0.94 11.68
CA ILE A 229 -3.40 -2.14 11.04
C ILE A 229 -2.26 -2.91 10.41
N ILE A 230 -2.12 -4.18 10.80
CA ILE A 230 -1.14 -5.09 10.24
C ILE A 230 -1.84 -6.27 9.54
N GLY A 231 -1.22 -6.72 8.46
CA GLY A 231 -1.63 -7.94 7.75
C GLY A 231 -0.62 -9.06 7.98
N ILE A 232 -1.12 -10.26 8.25
CA ILE A 232 -0.38 -11.52 8.24
C ILE A 232 -0.91 -12.34 7.08
N TYR A 233 -0.05 -12.79 6.19
CA TYR A 233 -0.43 -13.46 4.95
C TYR A 233 -0.02 -14.92 4.99
N TYR A 234 -0.94 -15.80 4.60
CA TYR A 234 -0.70 -17.22 4.47
C TYR A 234 -0.31 -17.55 3.03
N TYR A 235 0.82 -18.24 2.89
CA TYR A 235 1.31 -18.80 1.65
C TYR A 235 1.22 -20.31 1.77
N SER A 236 0.44 -20.93 0.89
CA SER A 236 0.32 -22.37 0.79
C SER A 236 1.64 -23.00 0.35
N GLU A 237 1.76 -24.31 0.57
CA GLU A 237 2.91 -25.08 0.09
C GLU A 237 3.14 -24.87 -1.41
N GLU A 238 4.38 -24.65 -1.82
CA GLU A 238 4.75 -24.52 -3.23
C GLU A 238 6.15 -25.10 -3.50
N LYS A 239 6.26 -25.95 -4.53
CA LYS A 239 7.53 -26.51 -5.04
C LYS A 239 8.38 -27.17 -3.93
N GLY A 240 7.73 -27.91 -3.03
CA GLY A 240 8.37 -28.60 -1.91
C GLY A 240 8.79 -27.71 -0.74
N ASN A 241 8.45 -26.42 -0.76
CA ASN A 241 8.61 -25.55 0.39
C ASN A 241 7.33 -25.60 1.24
N PRO A 242 7.43 -25.81 2.57
CA PRO A 242 6.27 -25.83 3.44
C PRO A 242 5.53 -24.50 3.38
N SER A 243 4.23 -24.54 3.62
CA SER A 243 3.41 -23.36 3.83
C SER A 243 3.95 -22.50 4.98
N PHE A 244 3.65 -21.21 4.99
CA PHE A 244 4.11 -20.31 6.06
C PHE A 244 3.24 -19.06 6.21
N LEU A 245 3.39 -18.38 7.34
CA LEU A 245 2.85 -17.05 7.59
C LEU A 245 3.95 -15.98 7.44
N SER A 246 3.60 -14.84 6.87
CA SER A 246 4.52 -13.70 6.73
C SER A 246 3.81 -12.37 6.94
N GLN A 247 4.52 -11.40 7.51
CA GLN A 247 4.08 -10.00 7.57
C GLN A 247 4.30 -9.25 6.23
N TYR A 248 5.03 -9.87 5.30
CA TYR A 248 5.32 -9.31 3.99
C TYR A 248 4.29 -9.77 2.96
N TYR A 249 3.79 -8.80 2.20
CA TYR A 249 2.85 -9.01 1.13
C TYR A 249 3.62 -9.21 -0.18
N HIS A 250 3.65 -10.45 -0.67
CA HIS A 250 4.28 -10.87 -1.92
C HIS A 250 3.20 -11.17 -2.96
#